data_AF-A0AAD2FP37-F1
#
_entry.id   AF-A0AAD2FP37-F1
#
_cell.length_a   1.000
_cell.length_b   1.000
_cell.length_c   1.000
_cell.angle_alpha   90.00
_cell.angle_beta   90.00
_cell.angle_gamma   90.00
#
_symmetry.space_group_name_H-M   'P 1'
#
loop_
_entity.id
_entity.type
_entity.pdbx_description
1 polymer ?
#
loop_
_entity_poly.entity_id
_entity_poly.type
_entity_poly.pdbx_seq_one_letter_code
_entity_poly.pdbx_strand_id
1 'polypeptide(L)'
;MKQATDHLDTLIQDIRSQNPKTLAYWRVTNEPIYKVLQHFASTDSDDDDSSQSVDSLLPQVQTFFDALNAQLSVQESEDPDYQAYLKSKSPETTTPKTTSSTTDVSIVFGGKYPAEGKPRSISERLVNKLSDGKDETAVITVSRSNVSHDMPINCRHVALQNLDHADTSLGSAEFGQILEMAGNEAKKGGDKPGLTLYLTLGQHKGVNPFRRNLQGANNFCLALEKFMTTEKDGNTRNDACDWRVVLTGTDATLPSDYPASHVELLNQSLQIPSYKISEYNFTYATSKLGQYFLLIKTVAQLTGRMDIVEEVEHIVVKIQASVDKAGDNGNYHPPEDGQETPSTFISMAELDQYSRRSMELELELREHLQFAKGISICYTPLHAVPWTQQAVASAAGSEDSLSPKAFVLEQVVKRLKNAISIDQAVECHFK
;
A
#
# COMPACT_ATOMS: atom_id res chain seq x y z
N MET A 1 -15.30 1.68 32.44
CA MET A 1 -14.05 2.49 32.44
C MET A 1 -12.77 1.69 32.77
N LYS A 2 -12.68 0.97 33.91
CA LYS A 2 -11.42 0.39 34.43
C LYS A 2 -10.73 -0.65 33.51
N GLN A 3 -11.50 -1.46 32.77
CA GLN A 3 -10.96 -2.58 32.00
C GLN A 3 -10.05 -2.16 30.84
N ALA A 4 -10.40 -1.11 30.07
CA ALA A 4 -9.61 -0.68 28.91
C ALA A 4 -8.32 0.04 29.33
N THR A 5 -8.38 0.86 30.38
CA THR A 5 -7.19 1.52 30.96
C THR A 5 -6.24 0.49 31.57
N ASP A 6 -6.73 -0.42 32.41
CA ASP A 6 -5.91 -1.48 33.02
C ASP A 6 -5.27 -2.38 31.95
N HIS A 7 -6.01 -2.70 30.88
CA HIS A 7 -5.50 -3.47 29.75
C HIS A 7 -4.41 -2.71 28.99
N LEU A 8 -4.61 -1.42 28.70
CA LEU A 8 -3.58 -0.58 28.06
C LEU A 8 -2.30 -0.55 28.91
N ASP A 9 -2.41 -0.32 30.21
CA ASP A 9 -1.25 -0.26 31.10
C ASP A 9 -0.49 -1.61 31.10
N THR A 10 -1.20 -2.73 31.10
CA THR A 10 -0.60 -4.07 30.95
C THR A 10 0.16 -4.20 29.64
N LEU A 11 -0.46 -3.84 28.51
CA LEU A 11 0.18 -3.88 27.18
C LEU A 11 1.44 -3.00 27.12
N ILE A 12 1.41 -1.81 27.74
CA ILE A 12 2.57 -0.92 27.77
C ILE A 12 3.68 -1.49 28.63
N GLN A 13 3.38 -2.10 29.78
CA GLN A 13 4.39 -2.76 30.61
C GLN A 13 5.02 -3.96 29.89
N ASP A 14 4.22 -4.73 29.15
CA ASP A 14 4.72 -5.83 28.33
C ASP A 14 5.70 -5.32 27.27
N ILE A 15 5.35 -4.26 26.54
CA ILE A 15 6.27 -3.63 25.57
C ILE A 15 7.54 -3.10 26.25
N ARG A 16 7.41 -2.49 27.43
CA ARG A 16 8.54 -1.96 28.21
C ARG A 16 9.40 -3.04 28.86
N SER A 17 8.92 -4.28 28.96
CA SER A 17 9.71 -5.41 29.48
C SER A 17 10.38 -6.23 28.37
N GLN A 18 9.91 -6.13 27.12
CA GLN A 18 10.51 -6.85 25.97
C GLN A 18 12.01 -6.60 25.81
N ASN A 19 12.75 -7.65 25.42
CA ASN A 19 14.15 -7.57 25.00
C ASN A 19 14.36 -8.56 23.83
N PRO A 20 14.82 -8.12 22.64
CA PRO A 20 15.18 -6.75 22.27
C PRO A 20 13.97 -5.80 22.25
N LYS A 21 14.23 -4.49 22.36
CA LYS A 21 13.22 -3.46 22.16
C LYS A 21 12.80 -3.42 20.70
N THR A 22 11.53 -3.10 20.43
CA THR A 22 10.99 -2.98 19.07
C THR A 22 10.55 -1.56 18.77
N LEU A 23 10.14 -1.27 17.54
CA LEU A 23 9.54 0.02 17.18
C LEU A 23 8.31 0.36 18.05
N ALA A 24 7.60 -0.66 18.57
CA ALA A 24 6.49 -0.44 19.49
C ALA A 24 6.95 0.25 20.77
N TYR A 25 8.12 -0.12 21.31
CA TYR A 25 8.70 0.51 22.49
C TYR A 25 8.93 2.00 22.27
N TRP A 26 9.65 2.35 21.20
CA TRP A 26 9.94 3.74 20.86
C TRP A 26 8.68 4.59 20.64
N ARG A 27 7.61 4.00 20.08
CA ARG A 27 6.32 4.67 19.90
C ARG A 27 5.60 4.91 21.21
N VAL A 28 5.49 3.89 22.07
CA VAL A 28 4.74 4.04 23.32
C VAL A 28 5.51 4.80 24.41
N THR A 29 6.81 5.04 24.22
CA THR A 29 7.59 5.97 25.06
C THR A 29 7.48 7.42 24.60
N ASN A 30 6.91 7.69 23.43
CA ASN A 30 6.57 9.04 23.01
C ASN A 30 5.31 9.51 23.73
N GLU A 31 5.45 10.58 24.52
CA GLU A 31 4.38 11.08 25.39
C GLU A 31 3.10 11.48 24.62
N PRO A 32 3.16 12.21 23.49
CA PRO A 32 1.98 12.46 22.67
C PRO A 32 1.23 11.19 22.22
N ILE A 33 1.94 10.16 21.73
CA ILE A 33 1.32 8.89 21.34
C ILE A 33 0.67 8.20 22.53
N TYR A 34 1.36 8.14 23.66
CA TYR A 34 0.82 7.52 24.87
C TYR A 34 -0.46 8.24 25.35
N LYS A 35 -0.48 9.58 25.32
CA LYS A 35 -1.67 10.37 25.65
C LYS A 35 -2.86 10.07 24.73
N VAL A 36 -2.63 9.86 23.44
CA VAL A 36 -3.70 9.47 22.50
C VAL A 36 -4.27 8.11 22.88
N LEU A 37 -3.43 7.13 23.21
CA LEU A 37 -3.87 5.81 23.67
C LEU A 37 -4.67 5.90 24.98
N GLN A 38 -4.16 6.65 25.97
CA GLN A 38 -4.84 6.84 27.26
C GLN A 38 -6.17 7.57 27.10
N HIS A 39 -6.24 8.59 26.25
CA HIS A 39 -7.47 9.33 26.00
C HIS A 39 -8.55 8.43 25.38
N PHE A 40 -8.19 7.60 24.40
CA PHE A 40 -9.15 6.64 23.84
C PHE A 40 -9.60 5.60 24.88
N ALA A 41 -8.68 5.11 25.72
CA ALA A 41 -9.00 4.16 26.78
C ALA A 41 -9.91 4.73 27.89
N SER A 42 -9.79 6.03 28.18
CA SER A 42 -10.47 6.71 29.31
C SER A 42 -11.72 7.51 28.92
N THR A 43 -11.96 7.77 27.63
CA THR A 43 -13.17 8.48 27.19
C THR A 43 -14.41 7.64 27.45
N ASP A 44 -15.37 8.21 28.19
CA ASP A 44 -16.67 7.60 28.43
C ASP A 44 -17.51 7.58 27.14
N SER A 45 -18.13 6.44 26.85
CA SER A 45 -19.54 6.50 26.47
C SER A 45 -20.30 6.34 27.78
N ASP A 46 -21.31 7.14 28.04
CA ASP A 46 -22.19 6.99 29.21
C ASP A 46 -22.83 5.57 29.34
N ASP A 47 -22.66 4.73 28.32
CA ASP A 47 -22.93 3.30 28.34
C ASP A 47 -21.66 2.52 28.74
N ASP A 48 -21.49 2.26 30.05
CA ASP A 48 -20.52 1.31 30.62
C ASP A 48 -20.93 -0.16 30.38
N ASP A 49 -21.86 -0.39 29.44
CA ASP A 49 -22.42 -1.69 29.13
C ASP A 49 -21.67 -2.37 27.98
N SER A 50 -21.69 -3.69 28.01
CA SER A 50 -21.43 -4.59 26.88
C SER A 50 -22.36 -4.36 25.66
N SER A 51 -23.10 -3.25 25.64
CA SER A 51 -24.08 -2.82 24.64
C SER A 51 -23.54 -1.82 23.62
N GLN A 52 -22.25 -1.43 23.69
CA GLN A 52 -21.65 -0.52 22.69
C GLN A 52 -21.91 -1.05 21.27
N SER A 53 -22.70 -0.29 20.51
CA SER A 53 -23.00 -0.59 19.13
C SER A 53 -21.88 -0.11 18.21
N VAL A 54 -21.85 -0.65 16.99
CA VAL A 54 -20.92 -0.17 15.96
C VAL A 54 -21.08 1.33 15.73
N ASP A 55 -22.32 1.83 15.82
CA ASP A 55 -22.65 3.24 15.55
C ASP A 55 -22.11 4.20 16.62
N SER A 56 -22.04 3.78 17.88
CA SER A 56 -21.50 4.63 18.97
C SER A 56 -19.97 4.57 19.07
N LEU A 57 -19.36 3.41 18.75
CA LEU A 57 -17.91 3.22 18.86
C LEU A 57 -17.15 3.72 17.62
N LEU A 58 -17.71 3.58 16.41
CA LEU A 58 -17.00 3.88 15.16
C LEU A 58 -16.47 5.33 15.10
N PRO A 59 -17.23 6.39 15.44
CA PRO A 59 -16.72 7.75 15.40
C PRO A 59 -15.51 7.95 16.34
N GLN A 60 -15.55 7.33 17.53
CA GLN A 60 -14.46 7.40 18.51
C GLN A 60 -13.20 6.71 17.97
N VAL A 61 -13.36 5.54 17.36
CA VAL A 61 -12.25 4.81 16.73
C VAL A 61 -11.67 5.61 15.56
N GLN A 62 -12.49 6.27 14.74
CA GLN A 62 -12.00 7.13 13.67
C GLN A 62 -11.16 8.31 14.21
N THR A 63 -11.67 9.04 15.21
CA THR A 63 -10.92 10.14 15.84
C THR A 63 -9.62 9.65 16.48
N PHE A 64 -9.65 8.50 17.14
CA PHE A 64 -8.46 7.86 17.69
C PHE A 64 -7.43 7.54 16.60
N PHE A 65 -7.88 7.01 15.46
CA PHE A 65 -7.00 6.66 14.36
C PHE A 65 -6.35 7.90 13.72
N ASP A 66 -7.13 8.96 13.50
CA ASP A 66 -6.63 10.23 12.98
C ASP A 66 -5.58 10.84 13.91
N ALA A 67 -5.88 10.90 15.22
CA ALA A 67 -4.96 11.44 16.22
C ALA A 67 -3.67 10.62 16.31
N LEU A 68 -3.77 9.29 16.31
CA LEU A 68 -2.59 8.42 16.39
C LEU A 68 -1.73 8.54 15.13
N ASN A 69 -2.34 8.57 13.94
CA ASN A 69 -1.59 8.73 12.70
C ASN A 69 -0.82 10.07 12.67
N ALA A 70 -1.44 11.15 13.11
CA ALA A 70 -0.80 12.45 13.21
C ALA A 70 0.42 12.44 14.14
N GLN A 71 0.30 11.83 15.34
CA GLN A 71 1.43 11.74 16.27
C GLN A 71 2.54 10.81 15.77
N LEU A 72 2.19 9.72 15.08
CA LEU A 72 3.17 8.85 14.41
C LEU A 72 3.93 9.63 13.32
N SER A 73 3.23 10.42 12.50
CA SER A 73 3.86 11.22 11.45
C SER A 73 4.85 12.25 12.04
N VAL A 74 4.46 12.95 13.10
CA VAL A 74 5.33 13.90 13.81
C VAL A 74 6.58 13.19 14.32
N GLN A 75 6.41 12.10 15.10
CA GLN A 75 7.52 11.34 15.64
C GLN A 75 8.47 10.82 14.56
N GLU A 76 7.93 10.29 13.47
CA GLU A 76 8.71 9.78 12.35
C GLU A 76 9.51 10.89 11.66
N SER A 77 8.93 12.09 11.51
CA SER A 77 9.56 13.23 10.83
C SER A 77 10.61 13.97 11.66
N GLU A 78 10.45 14.01 12.98
CA GLU A 78 11.30 14.78 13.89
C GLU A 78 12.54 14.02 14.39
N ASP A 79 12.53 12.69 14.34
CA ASP A 79 13.64 11.85 14.80
C ASP A 79 14.71 11.65 13.68
N PRO A 80 15.93 12.23 13.83
CA PRO A 80 16.94 12.17 12.78
C PRO A 80 17.47 10.76 12.52
N ASP A 81 17.57 9.92 13.56
CA ASP A 81 18.08 8.56 13.44
C ASP A 81 17.08 7.69 12.68
N TYR A 82 15.78 7.88 12.94
CA TYR A 82 14.73 7.23 12.18
C TYR A 82 14.72 7.68 10.72
N GLN A 83 14.89 8.98 10.45
CA GLN A 83 15.01 9.50 9.09
C GLN A 83 16.25 8.97 8.36
N ALA A 84 17.38 8.81 9.05
CA ALA A 84 18.58 8.19 8.49
C ALA A 84 18.35 6.71 8.17
N TYR A 85 17.68 5.97 9.06
CA TYR A 85 17.27 4.59 8.82
C TYR A 85 16.39 4.47 7.57
N LEU A 86 15.35 5.30 7.45
CA LEU A 86 14.48 5.30 6.28
C LEU A 86 15.23 5.60 4.99
N LYS A 87 16.18 6.55 5.02
CA LYS A 87 17.05 6.83 3.86
C LYS A 87 17.91 5.64 3.49
N SER A 88 18.44 4.89 4.47
CA SER A 88 19.22 3.67 4.20
C SER A 88 18.41 2.53 3.59
N LYS A 89 17.09 2.54 3.75
CA LYS A 89 16.18 1.54 3.17
C LYS A 89 15.79 1.87 1.73
N SER A 90 15.89 3.13 1.35
CA SER A 90 15.87 3.52 -0.04
C SER A 90 17.24 3.17 -0.64
N PRO A 91 17.33 2.33 -1.68
CA PRO A 91 18.60 2.20 -2.40
C PRO A 91 19.04 3.59 -2.83
N GLU A 92 20.31 3.93 -2.65
CA GLU A 92 20.87 5.20 -3.13
C GLU A 92 20.50 5.38 -4.60
N THR A 93 19.47 6.18 -4.85
CA THR A 93 19.13 6.61 -6.19
C THR A 93 20.20 7.62 -6.54
N THR A 94 21.13 7.23 -7.42
CA THR A 94 21.66 8.18 -8.39
C THR A 94 20.46 8.74 -9.13
N THR A 95 19.88 9.80 -8.57
CA THR A 95 18.81 10.57 -9.18
C THR A 95 19.21 10.80 -10.64
N PRO A 96 18.46 10.31 -11.63
CA PRO A 96 18.55 10.90 -12.96
C PRO A 96 18.24 12.37 -12.74
N LYS A 97 19.19 13.24 -13.11
CA LYS A 97 18.99 14.69 -13.07
C LYS A 97 17.69 15.01 -13.81
N THR A 98 16.65 15.40 -13.09
CA THR A 98 15.55 16.18 -13.66
C THR A 98 16.09 17.56 -13.99
N THR A 99 16.77 17.65 -15.13
CA THR A 99 17.00 18.91 -15.83
C THR A 99 15.94 19.02 -16.92
N SER A 100 14.81 19.67 -16.63
CA SER A 100 14.23 20.72 -17.48
C SER A 100 12.84 21.12 -16.97
N SER A 101 12.42 22.31 -17.37
CA SER A 101 11.19 23.02 -17.03
C SER A 101 9.95 22.45 -17.76
N THR A 102 9.74 21.14 -17.68
CA THR A 102 8.63 20.45 -18.36
C THR A 102 7.42 20.31 -17.45
N THR A 103 6.22 20.50 -17.97
CA THR A 103 4.98 20.15 -17.24
C THR A 103 4.96 18.63 -17.02
N ASP A 104 4.96 18.23 -15.75
CA ASP A 104 4.84 16.83 -15.36
C ASP A 104 3.38 16.46 -15.15
N VAL A 105 2.98 15.28 -15.62
CA VAL A 105 1.65 14.72 -15.36
C VAL A 105 1.78 13.53 -14.43
N SER A 106 1.07 13.59 -13.30
CA SER A 106 0.97 12.50 -12.34
C SER A 106 -0.42 11.88 -12.37
N ILE A 107 -0.51 10.58 -12.58
CA ILE A 107 -1.77 9.83 -12.49
C ILE A 107 -1.78 9.00 -11.23
N VAL A 108 -2.82 9.09 -10.41
CA VAL A 108 -3.00 8.25 -9.21
C VAL A 108 -4.25 7.38 -9.36
N PHE A 109 -4.03 6.09 -9.59
CA PHE A 109 -5.10 5.09 -9.65
C PHE A 109 -5.45 4.54 -8.27
N GLY A 110 -6.74 4.57 -7.93
CA GLY A 110 -7.24 4.21 -6.60
C GLY A 110 -7.26 5.37 -5.61
N GLY A 111 -6.95 6.58 -6.05
CA GLY A 111 -6.90 7.80 -5.24
C GLY A 111 -8.03 8.78 -5.55
N LYS A 112 -8.33 9.62 -4.55
CA LYS A 112 -9.18 10.80 -4.67
C LYS A 112 -8.49 11.98 -4.01
N TYR A 113 -8.89 13.19 -4.37
CA TYR A 113 -8.59 14.34 -3.51
C TYR A 113 -9.32 14.16 -2.17
N PRO A 114 -8.64 14.38 -1.02
CA PRO A 114 -9.24 14.13 0.28
C PRO A 114 -10.33 15.16 0.61
N ALA A 115 -11.47 14.66 1.08
CA ALA A 115 -12.53 15.53 1.61
C ALA A 115 -12.01 16.33 2.81
N GLU A 116 -12.32 17.63 2.83
CA GLU A 116 -11.87 18.56 3.88
C GLU A 116 -10.34 18.63 4.05
N GLY A 117 -9.56 18.22 3.03
CA GLY A 117 -8.11 18.16 3.13
C GLY A 117 -7.57 17.09 4.09
N LYS A 118 -8.41 16.15 4.56
CA LYS A 118 -8.04 15.09 5.52
C LYS A 118 -7.88 13.74 4.81
N PRO A 119 -6.65 13.36 4.43
CA PRO A 119 -6.41 12.09 3.76
C PRO A 119 -6.59 10.91 4.72
N ARG A 120 -7.35 9.91 4.29
CA ARG A 120 -7.62 8.67 5.02
C ARG A 120 -6.88 7.49 4.44
N SER A 121 -6.29 7.60 3.26
CA SER A 121 -5.52 6.53 2.61
C SER A 121 -4.16 7.03 2.10
N ILE A 122 -3.27 6.09 1.77
CA ILE A 122 -2.00 6.37 1.06
C ILE A 122 -2.29 7.12 -0.25
N SER A 123 -3.27 6.66 -1.03
CA SER A 123 -3.61 7.26 -2.32
C SER A 123 -4.16 8.69 -2.17
N GLU A 124 -4.99 8.96 -1.17
CA GLU A 124 -5.49 10.32 -0.88
C GLU A 124 -4.37 11.25 -0.41
N ARG A 125 -3.46 10.77 0.46
CA ARG A 125 -2.32 11.58 0.91
C ARG A 125 -1.33 11.83 -0.23
N LEU A 126 -1.12 10.85 -1.10
CA LEU A 126 -0.29 10.97 -2.30
C LEU A 126 -0.86 12.03 -3.24
N VAL A 127 -2.16 11.98 -3.53
CA VAL A 127 -2.86 13.01 -4.32
C VAL A 127 -2.71 14.38 -3.69
N ASN A 128 -2.93 14.49 -2.37
CA ASN A 128 -2.81 15.76 -1.65
C ASN A 128 -1.39 16.34 -1.84
N LYS A 129 -0.35 15.55 -1.56
CA LYS A 129 1.04 15.97 -1.69
C LYS A 129 1.44 16.34 -3.11
N LEU A 130 0.97 15.60 -4.11
CA LEU A 130 1.20 15.92 -5.53
C LEU A 130 0.49 17.22 -5.96
N SER A 131 -0.72 17.47 -5.42
CA SER A 131 -1.51 18.65 -5.75
C SER A 131 -1.00 19.91 -5.03
N ASP A 132 -0.42 19.76 -3.84
CA ASP A 132 0.27 20.82 -3.08
C ASP A 132 1.60 21.23 -3.73
N GLY A 133 2.19 20.34 -4.55
CA GLY A 133 3.31 20.66 -5.42
C GLY A 133 2.88 21.70 -6.47
N LYS A 134 3.73 22.71 -6.68
CA LYS A 134 3.59 23.89 -7.56
C LYS A 134 2.66 23.68 -8.78
N ASP A 135 2.03 24.78 -9.24
CA ASP A 135 1.12 24.91 -10.41
C ASP A 135 1.59 24.27 -11.75
N GLU A 136 2.80 23.73 -11.80
CA GLU A 136 3.48 23.13 -12.96
C GLU A 136 3.23 21.61 -13.10
N THR A 137 2.65 20.93 -12.09
CA THR A 137 2.31 19.50 -12.17
C THR A 137 0.80 19.29 -12.27
N ALA A 138 0.36 18.65 -13.36
CA ALA A 138 -1.03 18.24 -13.52
C ALA A 138 -1.27 16.89 -12.83
N VAL A 139 -2.27 16.80 -11.97
CA VAL A 139 -2.61 15.59 -11.22
C VAL A 139 -3.94 15.03 -11.72
N ILE A 140 -3.93 13.80 -12.23
CA ILE A 140 -5.14 13.07 -12.62
C ILE A 140 -5.38 11.97 -11.60
N THR A 141 -6.53 12.01 -10.93
CA THR A 141 -6.92 11.03 -9.93
C THR A 141 -8.03 10.16 -10.47
N VAL A 142 -7.94 8.86 -10.21
CA VAL A 142 -8.89 7.88 -10.74
C VAL A 142 -9.41 7.00 -9.62
N SER A 143 -10.73 6.90 -9.49
CA SER A 143 -11.36 6.01 -8.53
C SER A 143 -12.72 5.51 -9.03
N ARG A 144 -13.36 4.59 -8.30
CA ARG A 144 -14.73 4.13 -8.63
C ARG A 144 -15.85 5.07 -8.23
N SER A 145 -15.57 6.20 -7.61
CA SER A 145 -16.65 7.07 -7.13
C SER A 145 -16.28 8.52 -7.30
N ASN A 146 -17.29 9.34 -7.55
CA ASN A 146 -17.07 10.77 -7.73
C ASN A 146 -16.48 11.41 -6.46
N VAL A 147 -15.90 12.59 -6.68
CA VAL A 147 -15.54 13.56 -5.65
C VAL A 147 -16.67 14.59 -5.59
N SER A 148 -17.15 14.90 -4.39
CA SER A 148 -18.30 15.79 -4.15
C SER A 148 -17.91 17.15 -3.57
N HIS A 149 -16.62 17.49 -3.60
CA HIS A 149 -16.05 18.70 -3.03
C HIS A 149 -15.05 19.32 -3.99
N ASP A 150 -14.68 20.57 -3.73
CA ASP A 150 -13.75 21.32 -4.57
C ASP A 150 -12.35 20.69 -4.57
N MET A 151 -11.69 20.72 -5.72
CA MET A 151 -10.34 20.23 -5.91
C MET A 151 -9.41 21.38 -6.34
N PRO A 152 -8.10 21.28 -6.08
CA PRO A 152 -7.10 22.18 -6.63
C PRO A 152 -7.19 22.29 -8.16
N ILE A 153 -6.83 23.45 -8.72
CA ILE A 153 -6.96 23.75 -10.16
C ILE A 153 -6.13 22.80 -11.03
N ASN A 154 -4.97 22.38 -10.52
CA ASN A 154 -4.08 21.42 -11.16
C ASN A 154 -4.53 19.96 -10.99
N CYS A 155 -5.63 19.70 -10.27
CA CYS A 155 -6.11 18.36 -9.96
C CYS A 155 -7.44 18.06 -10.66
N ARG A 156 -7.47 16.95 -11.41
CA ARG A 156 -8.66 16.46 -12.11
C ARG A 156 -9.03 15.08 -11.61
N HIS A 157 -10.31 14.86 -11.35
CA HIS A 157 -10.84 13.55 -10.99
C HIS A 157 -11.62 12.90 -12.13
N VAL A 158 -11.44 11.59 -12.28
CA VAL A 158 -12.23 10.76 -13.20
C VAL A 158 -12.76 9.53 -12.44
N ALA A 159 -14.08 9.37 -12.43
CA ALA A 159 -14.72 8.20 -11.83
C ALA A 159 -14.92 7.10 -12.89
N LEU A 160 -14.33 5.93 -12.66
CA LEU A 160 -14.31 4.78 -13.58
C LEU A 160 -14.63 3.48 -12.82
N GLN A 161 -15.58 2.69 -13.32
CA GLN A 161 -16.12 1.53 -12.59
C GLN A 161 -15.48 0.20 -13.01
N ASN A 162 -14.96 0.12 -14.23
CA ASN A 162 -14.59 -1.12 -14.90
C ASN A 162 -13.08 -1.38 -14.93
N LEU A 163 -12.26 -0.60 -14.21
CA LEU A 163 -10.80 -0.78 -14.17
C LEU A 163 -10.36 -2.23 -13.92
N ASP A 164 -11.05 -2.97 -13.04
CA ASP A 164 -10.79 -4.39 -12.73
C ASP A 164 -11.84 -5.34 -13.31
N HIS A 165 -12.57 -4.91 -14.33
CA HIS A 165 -13.59 -5.72 -14.99
C HIS A 165 -12.97 -6.94 -15.67
N ALA A 166 -13.67 -8.08 -15.61
CA ALA A 166 -13.19 -9.35 -16.17
C ALA A 166 -13.10 -9.34 -17.69
N ASP A 167 -14.02 -8.62 -18.36
CA ASP A 167 -13.85 -8.26 -19.77
C ASP A 167 -12.69 -7.26 -19.89
N THR A 168 -11.56 -7.77 -20.36
CA THR A 168 -10.31 -7.02 -20.56
C THR A 168 -10.49 -5.86 -21.52
N SER A 169 -11.39 -5.96 -22.50
CA SER A 169 -11.62 -4.89 -23.47
C SER A 169 -12.24 -3.65 -22.80
N LEU A 170 -13.17 -3.86 -21.85
CA LEU A 170 -13.79 -2.78 -21.08
C LEU A 170 -12.79 -2.15 -20.10
N GLY A 171 -12.10 -2.99 -19.31
CA GLY A 171 -11.20 -2.46 -18.27
C GLY A 171 -9.96 -1.77 -18.85
N SER A 172 -9.35 -2.35 -19.90
CA SER A 172 -8.22 -1.69 -20.57
C SER A 172 -8.63 -0.41 -21.32
N ALA A 173 -9.87 -0.32 -21.84
CA ALA A 173 -10.37 0.91 -22.46
C ALA A 173 -10.47 2.06 -21.44
N GLU A 174 -10.93 1.79 -20.22
CA GLU A 174 -11.01 2.79 -19.16
C GLU A 174 -9.61 3.28 -18.73
N PHE A 175 -8.63 2.39 -18.57
CA PHE A 175 -7.24 2.80 -18.36
C PHE A 175 -6.70 3.60 -19.54
N GLY A 176 -6.97 3.17 -20.79
CA GLY A 176 -6.55 3.86 -22.00
C GLY A 176 -7.10 5.28 -22.10
N GLN A 177 -8.36 5.50 -21.72
CA GLN A 177 -8.96 6.84 -21.66
C GLN A 177 -8.16 7.79 -20.75
N ILE A 178 -7.71 7.30 -19.59
CA ILE A 178 -6.92 8.08 -18.64
C ILE A 178 -5.52 8.38 -19.19
N LEU A 179 -4.86 7.39 -19.78
CA LEU A 179 -3.55 7.58 -20.40
C LEU A 179 -3.63 8.60 -21.55
N GLU A 180 -4.65 8.53 -22.40
CA GLU A 180 -4.90 9.52 -23.46
C GLU A 180 -5.14 10.93 -22.92
N MET A 181 -5.91 11.04 -21.82
CA MET A 181 -6.10 12.32 -21.13
C MET A 181 -4.76 12.89 -20.65
N ALA A 182 -3.94 12.08 -20.00
CA ALA A 182 -2.62 12.49 -19.52
C ALA A 182 -1.69 12.90 -20.68
N GLY A 183 -1.66 12.11 -21.76
CA GLY A 183 -0.86 12.43 -22.94
C GLY A 183 -1.27 13.73 -23.64
N ASN A 184 -2.53 14.15 -23.52
CA ASN A 184 -3.00 15.44 -24.04
C ASN A 184 -2.65 16.61 -23.11
N GLU A 185 -2.64 16.40 -21.80
CA GLU A 185 -2.15 17.41 -20.84
C GLU A 185 -0.63 17.61 -20.97
N ALA A 186 0.12 16.52 -21.08
CA ALA A 186 1.57 16.50 -21.25
C ALA A 186 2.03 17.32 -22.48
N LYS A 187 1.30 17.25 -23.59
CA LYS A 187 1.61 18.02 -24.83
C LYS A 187 1.53 19.54 -24.67
N LYS A 188 0.89 20.05 -23.62
CA LYS A 188 0.84 21.50 -23.36
C LYS A 188 2.16 22.03 -22.79
N GLY A 189 3.06 21.14 -22.35
CA GLY A 189 4.17 21.45 -21.44
C GLY A 189 5.60 21.47 -21.99
N GLY A 190 5.82 21.33 -23.29
CA GLY A 190 7.15 21.38 -23.92
C GLY A 190 7.57 20.11 -24.66
N ASP A 191 8.88 19.99 -24.95
CA ASP A 191 9.43 19.03 -25.93
C ASP A 191 9.55 17.58 -25.43
N LYS A 192 9.57 17.34 -24.11
CA LYS A 192 9.59 15.98 -23.53
C LYS A 192 8.94 15.93 -22.15
N PRO A 193 7.61 15.82 -22.06
CA PRO A 193 6.91 15.87 -20.78
C PRO A 193 7.15 14.59 -19.94
N GLY A 194 7.17 14.77 -18.61
CA GLY A 194 7.21 13.69 -17.63
C GLY A 194 5.82 13.09 -17.38
N LEU A 195 5.73 11.76 -17.30
CA LEU A 195 4.52 11.01 -16.98
C LEU A 195 4.77 10.00 -15.85
N THR A 196 4.23 10.25 -14.66
CA THR A 196 4.34 9.30 -13.55
C THR A 196 3.00 8.65 -13.25
N LEU A 197 2.97 7.32 -13.25
CA LEU A 197 1.78 6.49 -13.07
C LEU A 197 1.84 5.80 -11.71
N TYR A 198 1.12 6.33 -10.73
CA TYR A 198 1.01 5.74 -9.40
C TYR A 198 -0.13 4.72 -9.34
N LEU A 199 0.22 3.47 -9.07
CA LEU A 199 -0.70 2.36 -8.90
C LEU A 199 -0.77 1.97 -7.43
N THR A 200 -1.88 2.27 -6.75
CA THR A 200 -2.06 1.88 -5.35
C THR A 200 -2.92 0.62 -5.18
N LEU A 201 -2.99 -0.23 -6.21
CA LEU A 201 -3.90 -1.38 -6.39
C LEU A 201 -4.05 -2.22 -5.10
N GLY A 202 -5.03 -1.87 -4.27
CA GLY A 202 -5.15 -2.34 -2.88
C GLY A 202 -6.55 -2.81 -2.53
N GLN A 203 -7.26 -3.44 -3.45
CA GLN A 203 -8.59 -3.93 -3.15
C GLN A 203 -8.51 -5.29 -2.44
N HIS A 204 -8.73 -5.29 -1.12
CA HIS A 204 -8.80 -6.52 -0.30
C HIS A 204 -10.23 -6.89 0.13
N LYS A 205 -11.23 -6.30 -0.53
CA LYS A 205 -12.65 -6.47 -0.17
C LYS A 205 -13.48 -6.93 -1.37
N GLY A 206 -14.49 -7.76 -1.10
CA GLY A 206 -15.40 -8.32 -2.09
C GLY A 206 -15.08 -9.77 -2.44
N VAL A 207 -15.84 -10.33 -3.39
CA VAL A 207 -15.63 -11.70 -3.89
C VAL A 207 -14.32 -11.77 -4.66
N ASN A 208 -13.47 -12.72 -4.29
CA ASN A 208 -12.14 -12.99 -4.87
C ASN A 208 -11.31 -11.71 -5.13
N PRO A 209 -10.94 -10.96 -4.08
CA PRO A 209 -10.28 -9.66 -4.23
C PRO A 209 -8.89 -9.79 -4.85
N PHE A 210 -8.24 -10.93 -4.66
CA PHE A 210 -6.91 -11.24 -5.20
C PHE A 210 -6.92 -11.35 -6.73
N ARG A 211 -7.89 -12.08 -7.28
CA ARG A 211 -8.09 -12.20 -8.73
C ARG A 211 -8.43 -10.84 -9.35
N ARG A 212 -9.30 -10.07 -8.72
CA ARG A 212 -9.67 -8.72 -9.19
C ARG A 212 -8.47 -7.77 -9.25
N ASN A 213 -7.59 -7.81 -8.25
CA ASN A 213 -6.37 -6.99 -8.30
C ASN A 213 -5.46 -7.38 -9.48
N LEU A 214 -5.29 -8.68 -9.74
CA LEU A 214 -4.52 -9.14 -10.91
C LEU A 214 -5.19 -8.73 -12.22
N GLN A 215 -6.52 -8.81 -12.30
CA GLN A 215 -7.28 -8.36 -13.46
C GLN A 215 -7.07 -6.86 -13.71
N GLY A 216 -7.13 -6.04 -12.66
CA GLY A 216 -6.86 -4.60 -12.76
C GLY A 216 -5.44 -4.29 -13.23
N ALA A 217 -4.43 -5.01 -12.73
CA ALA A 217 -3.06 -4.87 -13.20
C ALA A 217 -2.91 -5.29 -14.67
N ASN A 218 -3.53 -6.41 -15.08
CA ASN A 218 -3.52 -6.86 -16.47
C ASN A 218 -4.20 -5.84 -17.41
N ASN A 219 -5.36 -5.31 -17.03
CA ASN A 219 -6.06 -4.28 -17.78
C ASN A 219 -5.21 -3.01 -17.94
N PHE A 220 -4.52 -2.59 -16.88
CA PHE A 220 -3.56 -1.48 -16.93
C PHE A 220 -2.40 -1.77 -17.88
N CYS A 221 -1.77 -2.95 -17.77
CA CYS A 221 -0.65 -3.37 -18.62
C CYS A 221 -1.01 -3.32 -20.11
N LEU A 222 -2.17 -3.88 -20.49
CA LEU A 222 -2.68 -3.85 -21.87
C LEU A 222 -2.90 -2.41 -22.38
N ALA A 223 -3.46 -1.55 -21.53
CA ALA A 223 -3.68 -0.16 -21.87
C ALA A 223 -2.37 0.62 -22.03
N LEU A 224 -1.41 0.38 -21.13
CA LEU A 224 -0.09 1.00 -21.16
C LEU A 224 0.68 0.60 -22.42
N GLU A 225 0.70 -0.70 -22.75
CA GLU A 225 1.34 -1.22 -23.95
C GLU A 225 0.77 -0.58 -25.22
N LYS A 226 -0.57 -0.58 -25.35
CA LYS A 226 -1.26 0.05 -26.48
C LYS A 226 -0.95 1.55 -26.58
N PHE A 227 -0.96 2.25 -25.45
CA PHE A 227 -0.71 3.69 -25.40
C PHE A 227 0.73 4.02 -25.83
N MET A 228 1.72 3.32 -25.27
CA MET A 228 3.14 3.61 -25.49
C MET A 228 3.58 3.25 -26.92
N THR A 229 3.02 2.20 -27.50
CA THR A 229 3.31 1.75 -28.87
C THR A 229 2.55 2.51 -29.95
N THR A 230 1.57 3.35 -29.59
CA THR A 230 0.84 4.16 -30.57
C THR A 230 1.79 5.19 -31.20
N GLU A 231 2.04 5.04 -32.50
CA GLU A 231 2.82 5.99 -33.28
C GLU A 231 2.04 7.28 -33.55
N LYS A 232 2.73 8.41 -33.40
CA LYS A 232 2.23 9.72 -33.82
C LYS A 232 3.39 10.53 -34.38
N ASP A 233 3.22 11.06 -35.59
CA ASP A 233 4.22 11.90 -36.27
C ASP A 233 5.59 11.20 -36.46
N GLY A 234 5.59 9.88 -36.59
CA GLY A 234 6.79 9.06 -36.83
C GLY A 234 7.55 8.62 -35.56
N ASN A 235 7.09 9.01 -34.37
CA ASN A 235 7.64 8.56 -33.09
C ASN A 235 6.60 7.79 -32.29
N THR A 236 7.02 6.79 -31.53
CA THR A 236 6.15 6.18 -30.52
C THR A 236 6.03 7.12 -29.32
N ARG A 237 4.96 7.00 -28.51
CA ARG A 237 4.86 7.77 -27.26
C ARG A 237 5.96 7.39 -26.28
N ASN A 238 6.43 6.15 -26.34
CA ASN A 238 7.56 5.67 -25.56
C ASN A 238 8.82 6.54 -25.76
N ASP A 239 9.06 6.99 -27.01
CA ASP A 239 10.22 7.83 -27.35
C ASP A 239 9.97 9.32 -27.04
N ALA A 240 8.70 9.74 -27.03
CA ALA A 240 8.29 11.13 -26.92
C ALA A 240 8.04 11.61 -25.48
N CYS A 241 8.02 10.73 -24.47
CA CYS A 241 7.81 11.10 -23.07
C CYS A 241 8.76 10.36 -22.12
N ASP A 242 9.14 11.04 -21.04
CA ASP A 242 9.82 10.37 -19.92
C ASP A 242 8.75 9.81 -19.00
N TRP A 243 8.64 8.48 -18.90
CA TRP A 243 7.55 7.86 -18.14
C TRP A 243 8.06 6.89 -17.08
N ARG A 244 7.30 6.79 -15.99
CA ARG A 244 7.56 5.86 -14.89
C ARG A 244 6.26 5.31 -14.31
N VAL A 245 6.26 4.03 -13.98
CA VAL A 245 5.24 3.38 -13.16
C VAL A 245 5.76 3.22 -11.74
N VAL A 246 5.02 3.75 -10.78
CA VAL A 246 5.29 3.59 -9.35
C VAL A 246 4.16 2.77 -8.75
N LEU A 247 4.44 1.54 -8.37
CA LEU A 247 3.49 0.68 -7.69
C LEU A 247 3.67 0.79 -6.17
N THR A 248 2.58 0.89 -5.43
CA THR A 248 2.62 0.75 -3.96
C THR A 248 3.02 -0.68 -3.61
N GLY A 249 4.27 -0.85 -3.19
CA GLY A 249 4.78 -2.11 -2.67
C GLY A 249 4.19 -2.44 -1.30
N THR A 250 4.49 -3.64 -0.82
CA THR A 250 4.14 -4.09 0.52
C THR A 250 5.21 -5.03 1.03
N ASP A 251 5.61 -4.89 2.29
CA ASP A 251 6.59 -5.79 2.88
C ASP A 251 6.03 -7.23 3.00
N ALA A 252 4.71 -7.42 2.87
CA ALA A 252 4.08 -8.74 2.82
C ALA A 252 4.62 -9.65 1.70
N THR A 253 5.24 -9.06 0.66
CA THR A 253 5.88 -9.82 -0.41
C THR A 253 7.36 -10.11 -0.14
N LEU A 254 7.95 -9.69 0.99
CA LEU A 254 9.34 -10.01 1.31
C LEU A 254 9.52 -11.51 1.58
N PRO A 255 10.67 -12.11 1.23
CA PRO A 255 10.92 -13.53 1.46
C PRO A 255 10.73 -13.94 2.93
N SER A 256 10.34 -15.17 3.18
CA SER A 256 10.08 -15.71 4.52
C SER A 256 11.33 -15.69 5.44
N ASP A 257 12.53 -15.66 4.85
CA ASP A 257 13.82 -15.54 5.54
C ASP A 257 14.34 -14.09 5.62
N TYR A 258 13.58 -13.10 5.13
CA TYR A 258 14.02 -11.71 5.14
C TYR A 258 14.31 -11.25 6.57
N PRO A 259 15.51 -10.69 6.84
CA PRO A 259 15.94 -10.40 8.19
C PRO A 259 15.15 -9.25 8.81
N ALA A 260 15.10 -9.22 10.14
CA ALA A 260 14.67 -8.03 10.86
C ALA A 260 15.65 -6.88 10.60
N SER A 261 15.13 -5.66 10.61
CA SER A 261 15.97 -4.46 10.59
C SER A 261 16.47 -4.13 11.98
N HIS A 262 17.61 -3.45 12.07
CA HIS A 262 18.13 -2.90 13.31
C HIS A 262 18.33 -1.39 13.13
N VAL A 263 17.92 -0.61 14.13
CA VAL A 263 18.12 0.84 14.16
C VAL A 263 18.47 1.27 15.57
N GLU A 264 19.43 2.17 15.70
CA GLU A 264 19.71 2.84 16.97
C GLU A 264 18.82 4.07 17.06
N LEU A 265 17.85 4.09 17.99
CA LEU A 265 17.03 5.27 18.29
C LEU A 265 17.18 5.61 19.78
N LEU A 266 17.38 6.88 20.12
CA LEU A 266 17.51 7.34 21.51
C LEU A 266 18.60 6.57 22.32
N ASN A 267 19.73 6.26 21.67
CA ASN A 267 20.81 5.42 22.23
C ASN A 267 20.37 4.00 22.62
N GLN A 268 19.33 3.46 21.98
CA GLN A 268 18.88 2.09 22.15
C GLN A 268 18.80 1.37 20.81
N SER A 269 19.32 0.15 20.78
CA SER A 269 19.18 -0.74 19.64
C SER A 269 17.77 -1.32 19.59
N LEU A 270 17.03 -0.98 18.54
CA LEU A 270 15.69 -1.48 18.28
C LEU A 270 15.71 -2.52 17.17
N GLN A 271 14.94 -3.60 17.39
CA GLN A 271 14.62 -4.57 16.37
C GLN A 271 13.31 -4.20 15.65
N ILE A 272 13.47 -4.03 14.34
CA ILE A 272 12.58 -3.92 13.19
C ILE A 272 11.93 -5.20 12.64
N PRO A 273 10.84 -5.82 13.16
CA PRO A 273 10.32 -7.03 12.54
C PRO A 273 9.82 -6.73 11.13
N SER A 274 10.40 -7.40 10.13
CA SER A 274 9.95 -7.31 8.74
C SER A 274 8.63 -8.05 8.59
N TYR A 275 7.62 -7.40 8.02
CA TYR A 275 6.47 -8.15 7.51
C TYR A 275 6.95 -8.94 6.28
N LYS A 276 6.48 -10.17 6.10
CA LYS A 276 7.04 -11.11 5.12
C LYS A 276 6.03 -12.16 4.73
N ILE A 277 6.37 -12.95 3.72
CA ILE A 277 5.60 -14.11 3.28
C ILE A 277 5.52 -15.12 4.44
N SER A 278 4.30 -15.58 4.71
CA SER A 278 3.93 -16.59 5.70
C SER A 278 2.70 -17.35 5.21
N GLU A 279 2.36 -18.45 5.88
CA GLU A 279 1.13 -19.20 5.58
C GLU A 279 -0.15 -18.34 5.70
N TYR A 280 -0.16 -17.36 6.61
CA TYR A 280 -1.32 -16.53 6.91
C TYR A 280 -1.60 -15.43 5.87
N ASN A 281 -0.59 -15.05 5.07
CA ASN A 281 -0.72 -14.02 4.04
C ASN A 281 -0.29 -14.51 2.65
N PHE A 282 -0.15 -15.83 2.46
CA PHE A 282 0.33 -16.43 1.23
C PHE A 282 -0.44 -15.96 -0.01
N THR A 283 -1.77 -16.15 -0.05
CA THR A 283 -2.59 -15.77 -1.21
C THR A 283 -2.50 -14.28 -1.53
N TYR A 284 -2.40 -13.45 -0.48
CA TYR A 284 -2.21 -12.01 -0.63
C TYR A 284 -0.84 -11.68 -1.26
N ALA A 285 0.24 -12.28 -0.73
CA ALA A 285 1.58 -12.10 -1.26
C ALA A 285 1.70 -12.61 -2.70
N THR A 286 1.13 -13.77 -3.03
CA THR A 286 1.07 -14.32 -4.40
C THR A 286 0.35 -13.37 -5.36
N SER A 287 -0.81 -12.83 -4.95
CA SER A 287 -1.55 -11.85 -5.75
C SER A 287 -0.76 -10.55 -5.96
N LYS A 288 -0.02 -10.08 -4.95
CA LYS A 288 0.81 -8.88 -5.06
C LYS A 288 2.03 -9.10 -5.95
N LEU A 289 2.73 -10.22 -5.79
CA LEU A 289 3.82 -10.60 -6.67
C LEU A 289 3.35 -10.76 -8.12
N GLY A 290 2.15 -11.30 -8.35
CA GLY A 290 1.58 -11.34 -9.71
C GLY A 290 1.38 -9.96 -10.34
N GLN A 291 1.00 -8.94 -9.56
CA GLN A 291 0.95 -7.56 -10.06
C GLN A 291 2.35 -7.05 -10.40
N TYR A 292 3.36 -7.38 -9.58
CA TYR A 292 4.75 -6.97 -9.81
C TYR A 292 5.26 -7.57 -11.12
N PHE A 293 5.06 -8.87 -11.32
CA PHE A 293 5.52 -9.56 -12.53
C PHE A 293 4.76 -9.16 -13.80
N LEU A 294 3.46 -8.85 -13.71
CA LEU A 294 2.72 -8.27 -14.84
C LEU A 294 3.33 -6.94 -15.29
N LEU A 295 3.64 -6.07 -14.33
CA LEU A 295 4.26 -4.77 -14.63
C LEU A 295 5.70 -4.91 -15.11
N ILE A 296 6.52 -5.77 -14.49
CA ILE A 296 7.88 -6.09 -14.93
C ILE A 296 7.86 -6.55 -16.39
N LYS A 297 6.99 -7.51 -16.73
CA LYS A 297 6.85 -8.02 -18.10
C LYS A 297 6.50 -6.90 -19.08
N THR A 298 5.48 -6.10 -18.78
CA THR A 298 5.04 -5.01 -19.66
C THR A 298 6.11 -3.93 -19.83
N VAL A 299 6.77 -3.52 -18.75
CA VAL A 299 7.86 -2.53 -18.82
C VAL A 299 9.03 -3.10 -19.63
N ALA A 300 9.45 -4.34 -19.36
CA ALA A 300 10.50 -5.00 -20.12
C ALA A 300 10.20 -5.06 -21.63
N GLN A 301 8.96 -5.38 -22.00
CA GLN A 301 8.52 -5.38 -23.39
C GLN A 301 8.62 -3.98 -24.02
N LEU A 302 8.16 -2.94 -23.32
CA LEU A 302 8.21 -1.55 -23.79
C LEU A 302 9.64 -1.00 -23.88
N THR A 303 10.58 -1.56 -23.11
CA THR A 303 12.01 -1.18 -23.15
C THR A 303 12.86 -2.14 -23.99
N GLY A 304 12.26 -3.09 -24.71
CA GLY A 304 12.97 -4.04 -25.57
C GLY A 304 13.79 -5.12 -24.85
N ARG A 305 13.56 -5.35 -23.55
CA ARG A 305 14.23 -6.37 -22.72
C ARG A 305 13.51 -7.72 -22.84
N MET A 306 13.55 -8.32 -24.02
CA MET A 306 12.85 -9.58 -24.31
C MET A 306 13.36 -10.76 -23.49
N ASP A 307 14.61 -10.71 -23.02
CA ASP A 307 15.20 -11.67 -22.08
C ASP A 307 14.39 -11.75 -20.78
N ILE A 308 13.98 -10.60 -20.22
CA ILE A 308 13.14 -10.53 -19.02
C ILE A 308 11.71 -10.98 -19.33
N VAL A 309 11.17 -10.65 -20.51
CA VAL A 309 9.81 -11.03 -20.91
C VAL A 309 9.67 -12.55 -20.94
N GLU A 310 10.60 -13.25 -21.61
CA GLU A 310 10.62 -14.71 -21.70
C GLU A 310 10.77 -15.37 -20.32
N GLU A 311 11.63 -14.80 -19.47
CA GLU A 311 11.81 -15.26 -18.10
C GLU A 311 10.52 -15.09 -17.28
N VAL A 312 9.84 -13.95 -17.36
CA VAL A 312 8.72 -13.66 -16.45
C VAL A 312 7.40 -14.31 -16.89
N GLU A 313 7.25 -14.68 -18.17
CA GLU A 313 6.01 -15.25 -18.72
C GLU A 313 5.49 -16.43 -17.90
N HIS A 314 6.37 -17.40 -17.61
CA HIS A 314 5.98 -18.62 -16.90
C HIS A 314 5.59 -18.34 -15.44
N ILE A 315 6.23 -17.35 -14.80
CA ILE A 315 5.90 -16.91 -13.44
C ILE A 315 4.49 -16.31 -13.41
N VAL A 316 4.17 -15.42 -14.36
CA VAL A 316 2.85 -14.78 -14.46
C VAL A 316 1.74 -15.82 -14.64
N VAL A 317 1.90 -16.74 -15.61
CA VAL A 317 0.93 -17.79 -15.88
C VAL A 317 0.70 -18.67 -14.65
N LYS A 318 1.77 -19.05 -13.95
CA LYS A 318 1.68 -19.90 -12.76
C LYS A 318 1.02 -19.17 -11.59
N ILE A 319 1.35 -17.91 -11.34
CA ILE A 319 0.73 -17.08 -10.29
C ILE A 319 -0.77 -16.89 -10.56
N GLN A 320 -1.16 -16.58 -11.79
CA GLN A 320 -2.57 -16.42 -12.15
C GLN A 320 -3.37 -17.70 -11.87
N ALA A 321 -2.85 -18.85 -12.33
CA ALA A 321 -3.49 -20.14 -12.07
C ALA A 321 -3.57 -20.47 -10.57
N SER A 322 -2.54 -20.10 -9.79
CA SER A 322 -2.52 -20.29 -8.34
C SER A 322 -3.56 -19.40 -7.63
N VAL A 323 -3.66 -18.13 -8.00
CA VAL A 323 -4.61 -17.17 -7.39
C VAL A 323 -6.05 -17.48 -7.77
N ASP A 324 -6.30 -17.94 -9.01
CA ASP A 324 -7.64 -18.39 -9.42
C ASP A 324 -8.11 -19.56 -8.56
N LYS A 325 -7.24 -20.53 -8.26
CA LYS A 325 -7.55 -21.66 -7.38
C LYS A 325 -7.69 -21.28 -5.91
N ALA A 326 -6.79 -20.44 -5.40
CA ALA A 326 -6.78 -20.03 -4.00
C ALA A 326 -7.93 -19.07 -3.66
N GLY A 327 -8.39 -18.29 -4.65
CA GLY A 327 -9.52 -17.37 -4.50
C GLY A 327 -10.86 -18.05 -4.21
N ASP A 328 -10.96 -19.36 -4.48
CA ASP A 328 -12.15 -20.17 -4.18
C ASP A 328 -12.14 -20.75 -2.75
N ASN A 329 -10.96 -20.92 -2.13
CA ASN A 329 -10.79 -21.60 -0.82
C ASN A 329 -10.21 -20.70 0.30
N GLY A 330 -9.76 -19.49 -0.02
CA GLY A 330 -9.36 -18.46 0.95
C GLY A 330 -8.00 -18.66 1.66
N ASN A 331 -7.47 -19.88 1.72
CA ASN A 331 -6.24 -20.21 2.45
C ASN A 331 -5.22 -20.97 1.58
N TYR A 332 -3.95 -20.91 2.00
CA TYR A 332 -2.91 -21.81 1.49
C TYR A 332 -3.20 -23.24 1.97
N HIS A 333 -3.39 -24.15 1.01
CA HIS A 333 -3.51 -25.58 1.28
C HIS A 333 -2.36 -26.28 0.54
N PRO A 334 -1.29 -26.71 1.24
CA PRO A 334 -0.29 -27.54 0.62
C PRO A 334 -0.95 -28.85 0.14
N PRO A 335 -0.46 -29.49 -0.93
CA PRO A 335 -0.92 -30.82 -1.33
C PRO A 335 -0.78 -31.78 -0.15
N GLU A 336 -1.79 -32.63 0.06
CA GLU A 336 -1.71 -33.70 1.06
C GLU A 336 -0.62 -34.72 0.68
N ASP A 337 0.01 -35.32 1.69
CA ASP A 337 1.02 -36.35 1.47
C ASP A 337 0.49 -37.47 0.57
N GLY A 338 1.16 -37.67 -0.57
CA GLY A 338 0.81 -38.70 -1.56
C GLY A 338 -0.09 -38.23 -2.71
N GLN A 339 -0.52 -36.97 -2.74
CA GLN A 339 -1.18 -36.39 -3.92
C GLN A 339 -0.16 -35.84 -4.93
N GLU A 340 -0.46 -35.94 -6.23
CA GLU A 340 0.34 -35.27 -7.25
C GLU A 340 0.23 -33.75 -7.07
N THR A 341 1.37 -33.09 -6.89
CA THR A 341 1.44 -31.62 -6.82
C THR A 341 0.99 -31.04 -8.16
N PRO A 342 -0.11 -30.27 -8.20
CA PRO A 342 -0.56 -29.67 -9.45
C PRO A 342 0.56 -28.80 -10.05
N SER A 343 0.75 -28.82 -11.37
CA SER A 343 1.74 -27.97 -12.07
C SER A 343 1.58 -26.46 -11.81
N THR A 344 0.40 -26.07 -11.33
CA THR A 344 -0.03 -24.70 -10.99
C THR A 344 0.15 -24.36 -9.51
N PHE A 345 0.60 -25.31 -8.69
CA PHE A 345 0.90 -25.08 -7.28
C PHE A 345 2.22 -24.32 -7.13
N ILE A 346 2.19 -23.27 -6.31
CA ILE A 346 3.37 -22.51 -5.92
C ILE A 346 3.66 -22.85 -4.47
N SER A 347 4.87 -23.34 -4.18
CA SER A 347 5.30 -23.58 -2.81
C SER A 347 5.74 -22.26 -2.13
N MET A 348 5.78 -22.24 -0.79
CA MET A 348 6.38 -21.11 -0.04
C MET A 348 7.80 -20.78 -0.50
N ALA A 349 8.65 -21.81 -0.70
CA ALA A 349 10.03 -21.62 -1.14
C ALA A 349 10.11 -21.04 -2.56
N GLU A 350 9.21 -21.46 -3.44
CA GLU A 350 9.10 -20.89 -4.79
C GLU A 350 8.60 -19.44 -4.76
N LEU A 351 7.62 -19.12 -3.89
CA LEU A 351 7.16 -17.75 -3.72
C LEU A 351 8.26 -16.83 -3.17
N ASP A 352 9.12 -17.34 -2.28
CA ASP A 352 10.31 -16.61 -1.81
C ASP A 352 11.32 -16.37 -2.94
N GLN A 353 11.48 -17.31 -3.88
CA GLN A 353 12.31 -17.11 -5.07
C GLN A 353 11.73 -16.02 -5.97
N TYR A 354 10.42 -16.05 -6.21
CA TYR A 354 9.71 -15.02 -6.98
C TYR A 354 9.84 -13.65 -6.32
N SER A 355 9.73 -13.58 -5.00
CA SER A 355 9.95 -12.36 -4.23
C SER A 355 11.34 -11.77 -4.49
N ARG A 356 12.41 -12.54 -4.27
CA ARG A 356 13.79 -12.08 -4.50
C ARG A 356 13.99 -11.65 -5.95
N ARG A 357 13.50 -12.44 -6.91
CA ARG A 357 13.66 -12.13 -8.33
C ARG A 357 12.93 -10.85 -8.73
N SER A 358 11.75 -10.59 -8.18
CA SER A 358 11.03 -9.33 -8.44
C SER A 358 11.82 -8.10 -7.97
N MET A 359 12.53 -8.20 -6.84
CA MET A 359 13.37 -7.12 -6.31
C MET A 359 14.59 -6.86 -7.18
N GLU A 360 15.18 -7.91 -7.77
CA GLU A 360 16.30 -7.79 -8.72
C GLU A 360 15.85 -7.16 -10.04
N LEU A 361 14.74 -7.65 -10.61
CA LEU A 361 14.20 -7.15 -11.87
C LEU A 361 13.72 -5.70 -11.78
N GLU A 362 13.19 -5.28 -10.63
CA GLU A 362 12.90 -3.86 -10.37
C GLU A 362 14.16 -2.99 -10.51
N LEU A 363 15.31 -3.44 -10.00
CA LEU A 363 16.58 -2.70 -10.15
C LEU A 363 17.03 -2.63 -11.61
N GLU A 364 16.83 -3.69 -12.38
CA GLU A 364 17.15 -3.72 -13.81
C GLU A 364 16.24 -2.79 -14.64
N LEU A 365 15.00 -2.56 -14.19
CA LEU A 365 13.99 -1.74 -14.89
C LEU A 365 13.73 -0.38 -14.21
N ARG A 366 14.59 0.03 -13.27
CA ARG A 366 14.37 1.15 -12.33
C ARG A 366 14.10 2.52 -12.97
N GLU A 367 14.46 2.71 -14.23
CA GLU A 367 14.20 3.95 -14.95
C GLU A 367 12.68 4.15 -15.15
N HIS A 368 11.96 3.05 -15.43
CA HIS A 368 10.54 3.03 -15.77
C HIS A 368 9.66 2.33 -14.74
N LEU A 369 10.22 1.57 -13.80
CA LEU A 369 9.47 0.83 -12.79
C LEU A 369 10.04 1.05 -11.38
N GLN A 370 9.16 1.31 -10.42
CA GLN A 370 9.51 1.44 -9.01
C GLN A 370 8.43 0.78 -8.14
N PHE A 371 8.88 0.01 -7.15
CA PHE A 371 8.03 -0.50 -6.07
C PHE A 371 8.30 0.31 -4.82
N ALA A 372 7.28 0.98 -4.28
CA ALA A 372 7.42 1.72 -3.02
C ALA A 372 7.77 0.76 -1.87
N LYS A 373 8.95 0.91 -1.26
CA LYS A 373 9.52 -0.03 -0.27
C LYS A 373 9.26 0.40 1.16
N GLY A 374 9.32 -0.55 2.10
CA GLY A 374 9.20 -0.28 3.54
C GLY A 374 7.77 -0.03 4.01
N ILE A 375 6.77 -0.45 3.21
CA ILE A 375 5.36 -0.32 3.55
C ILE A 375 4.89 -1.65 4.15
N SER A 376 5.12 -1.79 5.46
CA SER A 376 4.71 -2.96 6.24
C SER A 376 3.23 -2.91 6.64
N ILE A 377 2.90 -2.06 7.63
CA ILE A 377 1.51 -1.82 8.05
C ILE A 377 1.28 -0.31 8.06
N CYS A 378 0.58 0.20 7.06
CA CYS A 378 0.15 1.60 7.10
C CYS A 378 -1.04 1.72 8.06
N TYR A 379 -0.91 2.58 9.07
CA TYR A 379 -1.99 2.86 9.99
C TYR A 379 -2.96 3.85 9.35
N THR A 380 -4.16 3.40 9.01
CA THR A 380 -5.16 4.20 8.30
C THR A 380 -6.53 4.13 8.98
N PRO A 381 -7.29 5.24 9.03
CA PRO A 381 -8.69 5.25 9.48
C PRO A 381 -9.59 4.26 8.74
N LEU A 382 -9.18 3.73 7.59
CA LEU A 382 -9.91 2.70 6.85
C LEU A 382 -10.05 1.37 7.61
N HIS A 383 -9.18 1.12 8.60
CA HIS A 383 -9.30 -0.05 9.49
C HIS A 383 -10.34 0.15 10.60
N ALA A 384 -10.80 1.37 10.85
CA ALA A 384 -11.72 1.68 11.94
C ALA A 384 -13.02 0.88 11.85
N VAL A 385 -13.64 0.82 10.66
CA VAL A 385 -14.90 0.08 10.44
C VAL A 385 -14.76 -1.41 10.72
N PRO A 386 -13.89 -2.18 10.02
CA PRO A 386 -13.81 -3.62 10.25
C PRO A 386 -13.36 -3.96 11.68
N TRP A 387 -12.51 -3.16 12.31
CA TRP A 387 -12.09 -3.43 13.69
C TRP A 387 -13.18 -3.10 14.70
N THR A 388 -13.96 -2.05 14.48
CA THR A 388 -15.13 -1.75 15.33
C THR A 388 -16.14 -2.89 15.25
N GLN A 389 -16.45 -3.38 14.04
CA GLN A 389 -17.36 -4.51 13.84
C GLN A 389 -16.86 -5.78 14.54
N GLN A 390 -15.57 -6.10 14.42
CA GLN A 390 -14.96 -7.23 15.11
C GLN A 390 -14.98 -7.05 16.63
N ALA A 391 -14.63 -5.86 17.13
CA ALA A 391 -14.61 -5.57 18.56
C ALA A 391 -15.98 -5.78 19.21
N VAL A 392 -17.04 -5.25 18.59
CA VAL A 392 -18.43 -5.40 19.05
C VAL A 392 -18.87 -6.87 18.98
N ALA A 393 -18.54 -7.58 17.90
CA ALA A 393 -18.89 -8.99 17.77
C ALA A 393 -18.17 -9.89 18.79
N SER A 394 -16.89 -9.62 19.06
CA SER A 394 -16.10 -10.38 20.05
C SER A 394 -16.57 -10.14 21.48
N ALA A 395 -17.00 -8.92 21.81
CA ALA A 395 -17.53 -8.58 23.13
C ALA A 395 -18.90 -9.25 23.42
N ALA A 396 -19.68 -9.56 22.40
CA ALA A 396 -20.99 -10.20 22.55
C ALA A 396 -20.93 -11.70 22.91
N GLY A 397 -19.74 -12.33 22.87
CA GLY A 397 -19.59 -13.79 22.88
C GLY A 397 -19.16 -14.45 24.19
N SER A 398 -18.72 -13.72 25.22
CA SER A 398 -18.24 -14.31 26.49
C SER A 398 -18.11 -13.27 27.61
N GLU A 399 -18.34 -13.67 28.86
CA GLU A 399 -18.07 -12.84 30.06
C GLU A 399 -16.57 -12.52 30.24
N ASP A 400 -15.67 -13.36 29.69
CA ASP A 400 -14.22 -13.16 29.73
C ASP A 400 -13.68 -12.31 28.56
N SER A 401 -14.57 -11.78 27.71
CA SER A 401 -14.16 -11.02 26.52
C SER A 401 -13.63 -9.61 26.89
N LEU A 402 -12.64 -9.14 26.13
CA LEU A 402 -12.19 -7.75 26.22
C LEU A 402 -13.36 -6.82 25.85
N SER A 403 -13.49 -5.69 26.56
CA SER A 403 -14.36 -4.60 26.09
C SER A 403 -13.99 -4.21 24.64
N PRO A 404 -14.94 -3.72 23.82
CA PRO A 404 -14.67 -3.33 22.44
C PRO A 404 -13.48 -2.35 22.31
N LYS A 405 -13.35 -1.38 23.23
CA LYS A 405 -12.19 -0.46 23.28
C LYS A 405 -10.89 -1.18 23.60
N ALA A 406 -10.89 -2.08 24.58
CA ALA A 406 -9.70 -2.87 24.93
C ALA A 406 -9.25 -3.74 23.75
N PHE A 407 -10.18 -4.36 23.02
CA PHE A 407 -9.88 -5.08 21.79
C PHE A 407 -9.22 -4.17 20.74
N VAL A 408 -9.80 -2.99 20.47
CA VAL A 408 -9.22 -2.05 19.50
C VAL A 408 -7.80 -1.64 19.92
N LEU A 409 -7.59 -1.29 21.19
CA LEU A 409 -6.27 -0.96 21.73
C LEU A 409 -5.26 -2.10 21.55
N GLU A 410 -5.66 -3.33 21.86
CA GLU A 410 -4.82 -4.51 21.66
C GLU A 410 -4.40 -4.67 20.20
N GLN A 411 -5.34 -4.52 19.26
CA GLN A 411 -5.06 -4.61 17.82
C GLN A 411 -4.12 -3.51 17.33
N VAL A 412 -4.26 -2.29 17.84
CA VAL A 412 -3.37 -1.16 17.53
C VAL A 412 -1.97 -1.43 18.06
N VAL A 413 -1.86 -1.67 19.36
CA VAL A 413 -0.57 -1.79 20.05
C VAL A 413 0.25 -2.95 19.48
N LYS A 414 -0.37 -4.09 19.16
CA LYS A 414 0.31 -5.23 18.49
C LYS A 414 0.94 -4.87 17.14
N ARG A 415 0.38 -3.90 16.42
CA ARG A 415 0.85 -3.48 15.09
C ARG A 415 1.88 -2.35 15.15
N LEU A 416 2.00 -1.65 16.27
CA LEU A 416 3.01 -0.59 16.43
C LEU A 416 4.45 -1.08 16.26
N LYS A 417 4.71 -2.39 16.39
CA LYS A 417 6.03 -2.99 16.19
C LYS A 417 6.62 -2.79 14.79
N ASN A 418 5.78 -2.52 13.79
CA ASN A 418 6.20 -2.37 12.39
C ASN A 418 5.25 -1.50 11.56
N ALA A 419 4.26 -0.83 12.18
CA ALA A 419 3.41 0.11 11.46
C ALA A 419 4.20 1.33 10.97
N ILE A 420 3.63 2.15 10.10
CA ILE A 420 4.12 3.47 9.69
C ILE A 420 2.94 4.43 9.52
N SER A 421 3.18 5.74 9.61
CA SER A 421 2.15 6.75 9.29
C SER A 421 1.77 6.74 7.80
N ILE A 422 0.66 7.42 7.46
CA ILE A 422 0.26 7.57 6.05
C ILE A 422 1.28 8.44 5.32
N ASP A 423 1.74 9.51 5.95
CA ASP A 423 2.80 10.39 5.45
C ASP A 423 4.06 9.60 5.09
N GLN A 424 4.54 8.76 6.01
CA GLN A 424 5.73 7.96 5.76
C GLN A 424 5.53 6.94 4.63
N ALA A 425 4.35 6.31 4.54
CA ALA A 425 4.03 5.42 3.44
C ALA A 425 4.02 6.13 2.08
N VAL A 426 3.56 7.39 2.05
CA VAL A 426 3.58 8.23 0.84
C VAL A 426 5.00 8.64 0.47
N GLU A 427 5.86 8.98 1.43
CA GLU A 427 7.27 9.28 1.14
C GLU A 427 7.98 8.14 0.39
N CYS A 428 7.62 6.88 0.66
CA CYS A 428 8.18 5.72 -0.03
C CYS A 428 7.87 5.66 -1.54
N HIS A 429 6.94 6.48 -2.05
CA HIS A 429 6.63 6.56 -3.48
C HIS A 429 7.50 7.57 -4.23
N PHE A 430 8.26 8.40 -3.51
CA PHE A 430 9.11 9.46 -4.08
C PHE A 430 10.62 9.17 -3.95
N LYS A 431 10.98 8.16 -3.15
CA LYS A 431 12.35 7.72 -2.90
C LYS A 431 12.65 6.45 -3.67
#